data_AF-G6FNR8-F1
#
_entry.id   AF-G6FNR8-F1
#
_cell.length_a   1.000
_cell.length_b   1.000
_cell.length_c   1.000
_cell.angle_alpha   90.00
_cell.angle_beta   90.00
_cell.angle_gamma   90.00
#
_symmetry.space_group_name_H-M   'P 1'
#
loop_
_entity.id
_entity.type
_entity.pdbx_description
1 polymer ?
#
loop_
_entity_poly.entity_id
_entity_poly.type
_entity_poly.pdbx_seq_one_letter_code
_entity_poly.pdbx_strand_id
1 'polypeptide(L)'
;MISSGLAANGYGEHSPGNFSLLACFLAELVLTFMFLVIILGATDRRAPQGFAPIAIGLALTLIHLISIPVTNTSVNPARSLGPAVFVGGWALQQLWLFWVAPLLGGLLAGFFYSQVLEVTTPERQLSEVS
;
A
#
# COMPACT_ATOMS: atom_id res chain seq x y z
N MET A 1 -7.77 -24.06 -15.65
CA MET A 1 -8.06 -23.20 -14.47
C MET A 1 -6.94 -22.22 -14.11
N ILE A 2 -5.83 -22.11 -14.88
CA ILE A 2 -4.76 -21.10 -14.70
C ILE A 2 -5.00 -19.84 -15.58
N SER A 3 -6.18 -19.69 -16.19
CA SER A 3 -6.43 -18.70 -17.24
C SER A 3 -6.56 -17.25 -16.77
N SER A 4 -6.51 -16.96 -15.46
CA SER A 4 -6.63 -15.60 -14.89
C SER A 4 -5.32 -15.05 -14.29
N GLY A 5 -4.18 -15.70 -14.53
CA GLY A 5 -2.88 -15.21 -14.06
C GLY A 5 -2.75 -15.13 -12.54
N LEU A 6 -3.44 -15.99 -11.78
CA LEU A 6 -3.35 -16.09 -10.30
C LEU A 6 -3.54 -14.75 -9.56
N ALA A 7 -4.38 -13.88 -10.11
CA ALA A 7 -4.54 -12.51 -9.63
C ALA A 7 -3.20 -11.75 -9.49
N ALA A 8 -2.29 -11.96 -10.44
CA ALA A 8 -1.08 -11.17 -10.60
C ALA A 8 -1.44 -9.70 -10.90
N ASN A 9 -0.60 -8.81 -10.40
CA ASN A 9 -0.75 -7.39 -10.61
C ASN A 9 -0.22 -7.00 -11.99
N GLY A 10 -0.92 -6.10 -12.67
CA GLY A 10 -0.54 -5.64 -14.00
C GLY A 10 -1.04 -4.24 -14.34
N TYR A 11 -0.42 -3.66 -15.36
CA TYR A 11 -0.76 -2.36 -15.96
C TYR A 11 -0.83 -2.47 -17.48
N GLY A 12 -1.45 -1.49 -18.14
CA GLY A 12 -1.71 -1.55 -19.58
C GLY A 12 -2.63 -2.72 -19.92
N GLU A 13 -2.24 -3.54 -20.91
CA GLU A 13 -3.00 -4.73 -21.33
C GLU A 13 -3.18 -5.79 -20.24
N HIS A 14 -2.40 -5.71 -19.16
CA HIS A 14 -2.49 -6.63 -18.01
C HIS A 14 -3.19 -6.03 -16.79
N SER A 15 -3.66 -4.78 -16.89
CA SER A 15 -4.64 -4.23 -15.95
C SER A 15 -6.02 -4.83 -16.24
N PRO A 16 -6.79 -5.27 -15.23
CA PRO A 16 -8.14 -5.81 -15.46
C PRO A 16 -9.07 -4.82 -16.21
N GLY A 17 -8.91 -3.52 -15.97
CA GLY A 17 -9.63 -2.44 -16.62
C GLY A 17 -8.83 -1.72 -17.71
N ASN A 18 -7.70 -2.27 -18.16
CA ASN A 18 -6.79 -1.66 -19.16
C ASN A 18 -6.31 -0.24 -18.81
N PHE A 19 -6.05 0.02 -17.53
CA PHE A 19 -5.53 1.31 -17.08
C PHE A 19 -4.07 1.53 -17.49
N SER A 20 -3.73 2.78 -17.79
CA SER A 20 -2.36 3.15 -18.18
C SER A 20 -1.36 3.00 -17.03
N LEU A 21 -0.07 2.87 -17.36
CA LEU A 21 1.01 2.79 -16.36
C LEU A 21 0.94 3.94 -15.35
N LEU A 22 0.69 5.17 -15.82
CA LEU A 22 0.61 6.33 -14.94
C LEU A 22 -0.58 6.23 -13.97
N ALA A 23 -1.75 5.80 -14.45
CA ALA A 23 -2.92 5.62 -13.59
C ALA A 23 -2.68 4.53 -12.53
N CYS A 24 -2.08 3.40 -12.93
CA CYS A 24 -1.70 2.32 -12.03
C CYS A 24 -0.67 2.79 -10.99
N PHE A 25 0.36 3.54 -11.40
CA PHE A 25 1.37 4.11 -10.50
C PHE A 25 0.73 5.01 -9.44
N LEU A 26 -0.11 5.96 -9.87
CA LEU A 26 -0.78 6.90 -8.96
C LEU A 26 -1.72 6.18 -7.99
N ALA A 27 -2.49 5.20 -8.49
CA ALA A 27 -3.38 4.40 -7.64
C ALA A 27 -2.59 3.66 -6.55
N GLU A 28 -1.54 2.92 -6.92
CA GLU A 28 -0.71 2.17 -5.97
C GLU A 28 0.00 3.09 -4.97
N LEU A 29 0.52 4.23 -5.43
CA LEU A 29 1.19 5.21 -4.57
C LEU A 29 0.22 5.81 -3.54
N VAL A 30 -0.93 6.33 -3.99
CA VAL A 30 -1.90 7.01 -3.12
C VAL A 30 -2.57 6.03 -2.17
N LEU A 31 -2.95 4.84 -2.64
CA LEU A 31 -3.61 3.85 -1.79
C LEU A 31 -2.65 3.27 -0.75
N THR A 32 -1.38 3.04 -1.11
CA THR A 32 -0.36 2.64 -0.12
C THR A 32 -0.09 3.76 0.87
N PHE A 33 0.00 5.01 0.41
CA PHE A 33 0.13 6.16 1.30
C PHE A 33 -1.00 6.20 2.34
N MET A 34 -2.26 6.11 1.89
CA MET A 34 -3.41 6.11 2.79
C MET A 34 -3.40 4.90 3.73
N PHE A 35 -3.00 3.72 3.24
CA PHE A 35 -2.91 2.52 4.07
C PHE A 35 -1.94 2.69 5.22
N LEU A 36 -0.75 3.22 4.95
CA LEU A 36 0.28 3.42 5.96
C LEU A 36 -0.08 4.54 6.92
N VAL A 37 -0.74 5.62 6.46
CA VAL A 37 -1.30 6.64 7.36
C VAL A 37 -2.33 6.03 8.32
N ILE A 38 -3.20 5.12 7.83
CA ILE A 38 -4.18 4.43 8.68
C ILE A 38 -3.49 3.50 9.67
N ILE A 39 -2.47 2.74 9.24
CA ILE A 39 -1.70 1.86 10.14
C ILE A 39 -1.04 2.68 11.26
N LEU A 40 -0.34 3.76 10.91
CA LEU A 40 0.34 4.61 11.88
C LEU A 40 -0.68 5.27 12.82
N GLY A 41 -1.78 5.80 12.28
CA GLY A 41 -2.86 6.40 13.05
C GLY A 41 -3.54 5.44 14.02
N ALA A 42 -3.85 4.24 13.56
CA ALA A 42 -4.56 3.23 14.36
C ALA A 42 -3.67 2.55 15.41
N THR A 43 -2.35 2.56 15.22
CA THR A 43 -1.37 1.97 16.15
C THR A 43 -0.71 3.01 17.08
N ASP A 44 -1.01 4.30 16.90
CA ASP A 44 -0.55 5.37 17.77
C ASP A 44 -1.07 5.18 19.21
N ARG A 45 -0.25 5.56 20.21
CA ARG A 45 -0.61 5.51 21.64
C ARG A 45 -1.83 6.36 21.98
N ARG A 46 -2.09 7.39 21.17
CA ARG A 46 -3.25 8.29 21.27
C ARG A 46 -4.54 7.64 20.79
N ALA A 47 -4.47 6.56 20.00
CA ALA A 47 -5.64 5.85 19.50
C ALA A 47 -6.21 4.89 20.57
N PRO A 48 -7.53 4.64 20.57
CA PRO A 48 -8.14 3.62 21.41
C PRO A 48 -7.52 2.23 21.17
N GLN A 49 -6.94 1.65 22.22
CA GLN A 49 -6.22 0.39 22.13
C GLN A 49 -7.16 -0.77 21.81
N GLY A 50 -6.69 -1.72 20.99
CA GLY A 50 -7.45 -2.89 20.57
C GLY A 50 -8.23 -2.75 19.26
N PHE A 51 -8.39 -1.54 18.72
CA PHE A 51 -9.13 -1.31 17.45
C PHE A 51 -8.26 -1.37 16.18
N ALA A 52 -6.93 -1.37 16.33
CA ALA A 52 -5.99 -1.35 15.20
C ALA A 52 -6.25 -2.47 14.16
N PRO A 53 -6.48 -3.74 14.54
CA PRO A 53 -6.71 -4.81 13.56
C PRO A 53 -7.95 -4.57 12.68
N ILE A 54 -9.03 -4.06 13.27
CA ILE A 54 -10.28 -3.79 12.54
C ILE A 54 -10.07 -2.62 11.57
N ALA A 55 -9.45 -1.53 12.03
CA ALA A 55 -9.18 -0.36 11.19
C ALA A 55 -8.29 -0.74 9.99
N ILE A 56 -7.22 -1.50 10.22
CA ILE A 56 -6.27 -1.93 9.19
C ILE A 56 -6.95 -2.91 8.21
N GLY A 57 -7.71 -3.88 8.71
CA GLY A 57 -8.41 -4.86 7.86
C GLY A 57 -9.48 -4.22 6.96
N LEU A 58 -10.29 -3.31 7.51
CA LEU A 58 -11.29 -2.57 6.74
C LEU A 58 -10.65 -1.60 5.73
N ALA A 59 -9.53 -0.95 6.09
CA ALA A 59 -8.78 -0.12 5.16
C ALA A 59 -8.26 -0.93 3.97
N LEU A 60 -7.67 -2.11 4.22
CA LEU A 60 -7.22 -2.99 3.16
C LEU A 60 -8.40 -3.47 2.29
N THR A 61 -9.55 -3.76 2.90
CA THR A 61 -10.77 -4.14 2.17
C THR A 61 -11.22 -3.02 1.24
N LEU A 62 -11.27 -1.78 1.74
CA LEU A 62 -11.61 -0.60 0.95
C LEU A 62 -10.64 -0.38 -0.22
N ILE A 63 -9.34 -0.55 0.02
CA ILE A 63 -8.31 -0.44 -1.03
C ILE A 63 -8.58 -1.44 -2.16
N HIS A 64 -8.96 -2.68 -1.83
CA HIS A 64 -9.32 -3.68 -2.83
C HIS A 64 -10.58 -3.30 -3.62
N LEU A 65 -11.62 -2.80 -2.94
CA LEU A 65 -12.85 -2.35 -3.59
C LEU A 65 -12.59 -1.25 -4.63
N ILE A 66 -11.55 -0.43 -4.42
CA ILE A 66 -11.16 0.64 -5.32
C ILE A 66 -10.25 0.13 -6.45
N SER A 67 -9.21 -0.65 -6.13
CA SER A 67 -8.06 -0.85 -7.04
C SER A 67 -7.96 -2.21 -7.72
N ILE A 68 -8.86 -3.16 -7.43
CA ILE A 68 -8.92 -4.42 -8.19
C ILE A 68 -9.04 -4.17 -9.70
N PRO A 69 -9.95 -3.29 -10.20
CA PRO A 69 -10.04 -3.03 -11.64
C PRO A 69 -8.80 -2.34 -12.22
N VAL A 70 -8.00 -1.65 -11.40
CA VAL A 70 -6.87 -0.83 -11.87
C VAL A 70 -5.58 -1.64 -11.97
N THR A 71 -5.21 -2.38 -10.93
CA THR A 71 -3.93 -3.10 -10.85
C THR A 71 -4.04 -4.51 -10.29
N ASN A 72 -5.27 -4.98 -10.06
CA ASN A 72 -5.54 -6.17 -9.25
C ASN A 72 -5.10 -6.03 -7.78
N THR A 73 -4.89 -4.78 -7.33
CA THR A 73 -4.45 -4.36 -5.99
C THR A 73 -3.14 -4.99 -5.53
N SER A 74 -2.05 -4.23 -5.57
CA SER A 74 -0.80 -4.62 -4.90
C SER A 74 -0.78 -4.13 -3.46
N VAL A 75 -0.48 -2.83 -3.26
CA VAL A 75 -0.14 -2.15 -1.99
C VAL A 75 0.85 -2.89 -1.08
N ASN A 76 1.51 -3.93 -1.62
CA ASN A 76 2.36 -4.87 -0.88
C ASN A 76 3.27 -5.62 -1.89
N PRO A 77 4.55 -5.27 -1.98
CA PRO A 77 5.48 -5.89 -2.92
C PRO A 77 5.62 -7.41 -2.75
N ALA A 78 5.54 -7.93 -1.52
CA ALA A 78 5.60 -9.37 -1.25
C ALA A 78 4.35 -10.10 -1.77
N ARG A 79 3.18 -9.49 -1.64
CA ARG A 79 1.92 -10.01 -2.22
C ARG A 79 1.98 -10.04 -3.75
N SER A 80 2.65 -9.08 -4.39
CA SER A 80 2.82 -9.06 -5.84
C SER A 80 3.84 -10.07 -6.34
N LEU A 81 4.91 -10.31 -5.59
CA LEU A 81 5.92 -11.31 -5.94
C LEU A 81 5.32 -12.72 -5.98
N GLY A 82 4.44 -13.07 -5.03
CA GLY A 82 3.86 -14.40 -4.90
C GLY A 82 3.26 -14.95 -6.22
N PRO A 83 2.21 -14.33 -6.79
CA PRO A 83 1.68 -14.76 -8.08
C PRO A 83 2.66 -14.59 -9.24
N ALA A 84 3.48 -13.52 -9.24
CA ALA A 84 4.36 -13.20 -10.35
C ALA A 84 5.40 -14.29 -10.63
N VAL A 85 5.93 -14.97 -9.60
CA VAL A 85 6.89 -16.07 -9.80
C VAL A 85 6.25 -17.32 -10.42
N PHE A 86 4.96 -17.56 -10.21
CA PHE A 86 4.25 -18.69 -10.81
C PHE A 86 3.70 -18.36 -12.21
N VAL A 87 3.31 -17.11 -12.44
CA VAL A 87 2.82 -16.65 -13.76
C VAL A 87 3.98 -16.46 -14.73
N GLY A 88 5.12 -15.95 -14.26
CA GLY A 88 6.26 -15.64 -15.11
C GLY A 88 5.98 -14.54 -16.14
N GLY A 89 6.83 -14.45 -17.16
CA GLY A 89 6.62 -13.58 -18.33
C GLY A 89 6.29 -12.13 -17.97
N TRP A 90 5.12 -11.67 -18.41
CA TRP A 90 4.67 -10.29 -18.22
C TRP A 90 4.58 -9.88 -16.74
N ALA A 91 4.20 -10.80 -15.84
CA ALA A 91 4.01 -10.49 -14.43
C ALA A 91 5.35 -10.16 -13.74
N LEU A 92 6.43 -10.86 -14.11
CA LEU A 92 7.78 -10.53 -13.64
C LEU A 92 8.31 -9.25 -14.29
N GLN A 93 8.03 -9.03 -15.58
CA GLN A 93 8.44 -7.81 -16.29
C GLN A 93 7.78 -6.54 -15.71
N GLN A 94 6.54 -6.65 -15.24
CA GLN A 94 5.79 -5.53 -14.66
C GLN A 94 5.99 -5.38 -13.14
N LEU A 95 6.62 -6.37 -12.48
CA LEU A 95 6.73 -6.44 -11.02
C LEU A 95 7.38 -5.19 -10.38
N TRP A 96 8.34 -4.56 -11.07
CA TRP A 96 9.06 -3.40 -10.55
C TRP A 96 8.14 -2.24 -10.13
N LEU A 97 7.02 -2.04 -10.83
CA LEU A 97 6.06 -0.98 -10.51
C LEU A 97 5.46 -1.19 -9.11
N PHE A 98 5.13 -2.44 -8.81
CA PHE A 98 4.52 -2.88 -7.55
C PHE A 98 5.53 -2.97 -6.40
N TRP A 99 6.81 -2.68 -6.67
CA TRP A 99 7.80 -2.37 -5.65
C TRP A 99 7.94 -0.86 -5.47
N VAL A 100 8.16 -0.14 -6.56
CA VAL A 100 8.45 1.30 -6.53
C VAL A 100 7.26 2.09 -5.96
N ALA A 101 6.05 1.90 -6.50
CA ALA A 101 4.90 2.70 -6.09
C ALA A 101 4.51 2.48 -4.62
N PRO A 102 4.39 1.23 -4.10
CA PRO A 102 4.08 1.02 -2.69
C PRO A 102 5.18 1.53 -1.74
N LEU A 103 6.45 1.33 -2.07
CA LEU A 103 7.56 1.81 -1.23
C LEU A 103 7.59 3.35 -1.15
N LEU A 104 7.38 4.03 -2.28
CA LEU A 104 7.27 5.50 -2.29
C LEU A 104 6.05 5.97 -1.50
N GLY A 105 4.88 5.35 -1.69
CA GLY A 105 3.66 5.68 -0.94
C GLY A 105 3.86 5.52 0.57
N GLY A 106 4.48 4.42 0.99
CA GLY A 106 4.79 4.16 2.41
C GLY A 106 5.80 5.15 3.00
N LEU A 107 6.86 5.49 2.25
CA LEU A 107 7.84 6.51 2.67
C LEU A 107 7.17 7.87 2.88
N LEU A 108 6.35 8.30 1.92
CA LEU A 108 5.60 9.55 2.00
C LEU A 108 4.62 9.54 3.18
N ALA A 109 3.98 8.41 3.46
CA ALA A 109 3.06 8.27 4.59
C ALA A 109 3.78 8.39 5.93
N GLY A 110 4.93 7.72 6.09
CA GLY A 110 5.75 7.84 7.30
C GLY A 110 6.19 9.28 7.54
N PHE A 111 6.71 9.94 6.51
CA PHE A 111 7.09 11.35 6.59
C PHE A 111 5.89 12.24 6.95
N PHE A 112 4.80 12.15 6.19
CA PHE A 112 3.59 12.94 6.42
C PHE A 112 3.03 12.74 7.83
N TYR A 113 2.94 11.49 8.29
CA TYR A 113 2.45 11.18 9.63
C TYR A 113 3.33 11.84 10.69
N SER A 114 4.66 11.66 10.61
CA SER A 114 5.60 12.22 11.59
C SER A 114 5.62 13.74 11.63
N GLN A 115 5.44 14.42 10.49
CA GLN A 115 5.59 15.88 10.41
C GLN A 115 4.26 16.63 10.60
N VAL A 116 3.13 16.00 10.25
CA VAL A 116 1.83 16.68 10.19
C VAL A 116 0.84 16.13 11.22
N LEU A 117 0.87 14.83 11.52
CA LEU A 117 -0.13 14.17 12.37
C LEU A 117 0.39 13.77 13.76
N GLU A 118 1.70 13.54 13.90
CA GLU A 118 2.34 13.28 15.18
C GLU A 118 2.51 14.61 15.92
N VAL A 119 1.75 14.78 17.00
CA VAL A 119 1.94 15.91 17.93
C VAL A 119 2.94 15.45 18.97
N THR A 120 4.13 16.04 18.95
CA THR A 120 5.17 15.75 19.94
C THR A 120 4.75 16.34 21.29
N THR A 121 4.43 15.49 22.26
CA THR A 121 4.25 15.93 23.66
C THR A 121 5.61 16.40 24.20
N PRO A 122 5.69 17.51 24.95
CA PRO A 122 6.95 18.05 25.50
C PRO A 122 7.81 17.04 26.29
N GLU A 123 7.20 16.00 26.86
CA GLU A 123 7.91 14.92 27.57
C GLU A 123 8.94 14.16 26.70
N ARG A 124 8.71 14.05 25.38
CA ARG A 124 9.66 13.38 24.48
C ARG A 124 10.91 14.22 24.22
N GLN A 125 10.78 15.55 24.23
CA GLN A 125 11.90 16.47 24.12
C GLN A 125 12.78 16.47 25.38
N LEU A 126 12.19 16.19 26.56
CA LEU A 126 12.95 16.08 27.82
C LEU A 126 13.73 14.77 27.92
N SER A 127 13.22 13.66 27.34
CA SER A 127 13.91 12.36 27.35
C SER A 127 15.01 12.22 26.29
N GLU A 128 14.98 12.99 25.21
CA GLU A 128 16.03 12.96 24.17
C GLU A 128 17.25 13.84 24.53
N VAL A 129 17.15 14.67 25.56
CA VAL A 129 18.20 15.61 26.01
C VAL A 129 18.82 15.21 27.36
N SER A 130 18.28 14.19 28.04
CA SER A 130 18.77 13.63 29.31
C SER A 130 19.50 12.30 29.11
#